data_AF-A0A7S2DW92-F1
#
_entry.id   AF-A0A7S2DW92-F1
#
_cell.length_a   1.000
_cell.length_b   1.000
_cell.length_c   1.000
_cell.angle_alpha   90.00
_cell.angle_beta   90.00
_cell.angle_gamma   90.00
#
_symmetry.space_group_name_H-M   'P 1'
#
loop_
_entity.id
_entity.type
_entity.pdbx_description
1 polymer ?
#
loop_
_entity_poly.entity_id
_entity_poly.type
_entity_poly.pdbx_seq_one_letter_code
_entity_poly.pdbx_strand_id
1 'polypeptide(L)'
;AAVDSRDGAGELPLHLAAAAGHEEVARWLLGHHADPGAASLSGRPPLHAAAKGHARLVHLLLRAKAEVLAGDSEGVQAVHWAAANGLPEVMELLLDRRAEA
;
A
#
# COMPACT_ATOMS: atom_id res chain seq x y z
N ALA A 1 -9.83 18.01 8.04
CA ALA A 1 -8.44 17.83 7.57
C ALA A 1 -8.47 17.09 6.24
N ALA A 2 -7.51 17.28 5.35
CA ALA A 2 -7.45 16.50 4.10
C ALA A 2 -7.07 15.05 4.42
N VAL A 3 -7.74 14.07 3.80
CA VAL A 3 -7.49 12.64 4.05
C VAL A 3 -6.08 12.20 3.66
N ASP A 4 -5.47 12.91 2.72
CA ASP A 4 -4.11 12.67 2.22
C ASP A 4 -3.08 13.67 2.78
N SER A 5 -3.35 14.23 3.96
CA SER A 5 -2.39 15.12 4.64
C SER A 5 -1.13 14.35 5.02
N ARG A 6 0.05 14.91 4.77
CA ARG A 6 1.32 14.30 5.19
C ARG A 6 1.68 14.70 6.62
N ASP A 7 2.22 13.76 7.39
CA ASP A 7 2.85 14.05 8.67
C ASP A 7 4.27 14.63 8.51
N GLY A 8 4.99 14.83 9.62
CA GLY A 8 6.35 15.35 9.61
C GLY A 8 7.39 14.40 8.99
N ALA A 9 7.07 13.11 8.83
CA ALA A 9 7.90 12.14 8.12
C ALA A 9 7.50 12.02 6.64
N GLY A 10 6.43 12.71 6.21
CA GLY A 10 5.92 12.65 4.85
C GLY A 10 4.99 11.48 4.56
N GLU A 11 4.54 10.76 5.59
CA GLU A 11 3.62 9.63 5.47
C GLU A 11 2.17 10.14 5.47
N LEU A 12 1.29 9.47 4.72
CA LEU A 12 -0.14 9.78 4.70
C LEU A 12 -0.87 8.85 5.68
N PRO A 13 -2.08 9.21 6.15
CA PRO A 13 -2.89 8.35 7.01
C PRO A 13 -3.05 6.92 6.48
N LEU A 14 -3.16 6.76 5.15
CA LEU A 14 -3.29 5.45 4.52
C LEU A 14 -2.01 4.61 4.61
N HIS A 15 -0.81 5.22 4.56
CA HIS A 15 0.45 4.51 4.81
C HIS A 15 0.55 4.02 6.24
N LEU A 16 0.18 4.86 7.21
CA LEU A 16 0.23 4.52 8.62
C LEU A 16 -0.73 3.37 8.92
N ALA A 17 -1.96 3.43 8.39
CA ALA A 17 -2.93 2.35 8.50
C ALA A 17 -2.41 1.05 7.83
N ALA A 18 -1.81 1.16 6.64
CA ALA A 18 -1.25 0.04 5.91
C ALA A 18 -0.06 -0.60 6.65
N ALA A 19 0.85 0.20 7.22
CA ALA A 19 2.01 -0.28 7.96
C ALA A 19 1.59 -0.97 9.28
N ALA A 20 0.56 -0.43 9.95
CA ALA A 20 0.06 -0.94 11.22
C ALA A 20 -0.92 -2.12 11.09
N GLY A 21 -1.32 -2.49 9.88
CA GLY A 21 -2.28 -3.58 9.67
C GLY A 21 -3.74 -3.20 9.92
N HIS A 22 -4.08 -1.90 9.97
CA HIS A 22 -5.41 -1.40 10.36
C HIS A 22 -6.38 -1.39 9.17
N GLU A 23 -6.86 -2.56 8.79
CA GLU A 23 -7.77 -2.75 7.64
C GLU A 23 -9.04 -1.89 7.68
N GLU A 24 -9.68 -1.77 8.84
CA GLU A 24 -10.93 -1.01 8.96
C GLU A 24 -10.70 0.48 8.75
N VAL A 25 -9.59 1.01 9.28
CA VAL A 25 -9.17 2.40 9.08
C VAL A 25 -8.82 2.63 7.62
N ALA A 26 -8.07 1.72 6.99
CA ALA A 26 -7.75 1.83 5.57
C ALA A 26 -9.01 1.82 4.67
N ARG A 27 -9.98 0.94 4.94
CA ARG A 27 -11.28 0.96 4.25
C ARG A 27 -12.01 2.29 4.45
N TRP A 28 -12.01 2.80 5.67
CA TRP A 28 -12.65 4.09 5.97
C TRP A 28 -12.00 5.24 5.21
N LEU A 29 -10.66 5.28 5.15
CA LEU A 29 -9.90 6.29 4.41
C LEU A 29 -10.18 6.24 2.90
N LEU A 30 -10.13 5.05 2.30
CA LEU A 30 -10.47 4.84 0.89
C LEU A 30 -11.91 5.24 0.57
N GLY A 31 -12.84 4.93 1.48
CA GLY A 31 -14.24 5.36 1.38
C GLY A 31 -14.45 6.88 1.46
N HIS A 32 -13.47 7.60 2.01
CA HIS A 32 -13.45 9.07 2.07
C HIS A 32 -12.50 9.67 1.02
N HIS A 33 -12.27 8.95 -0.09
CA HIS A 33 -11.50 9.39 -1.25
C HIS A 33 -10.01 9.61 -0.98
N ALA A 34 -9.41 8.91 -0.01
CA ALA A 34 -7.96 8.83 0.08
C ALA A 34 -7.41 8.16 -1.19
N ASP A 35 -6.37 8.74 -1.79
CA ASP A 35 -5.76 8.20 -2.99
C ASP A 35 -4.92 6.95 -2.66
N PRO A 36 -5.29 5.75 -3.14
CA PRO A 36 -4.55 4.51 -2.90
C PRO A 36 -3.16 4.49 -3.55
N GLY A 37 -2.89 5.37 -4.52
CA GLY A 37 -1.60 5.54 -5.19
C GLY A 37 -0.77 6.70 -4.65
N ALA A 38 -1.27 7.51 -3.72
CA ALA A 38 -0.56 8.68 -3.24
C ALA A 38 0.77 8.28 -2.58
N ALA A 39 1.87 8.79 -3.11
CA ALA A 39 3.20 8.48 -2.58
C ALA A 39 3.52 9.30 -1.31
N SER A 40 4.23 8.70 -0.36
CA SER A 40 4.88 9.43 0.73
C SER A 40 6.06 10.27 0.18
N LEU A 41 6.71 11.06 1.03
CA LEU A 41 7.88 11.86 0.59
C LEU A 41 9.04 11.01 0.07
N SER A 42 9.12 9.74 0.45
CA SER A 42 10.11 8.78 -0.09
C SER A 42 9.66 8.10 -1.39
N GLY A 43 8.57 8.56 -2.00
CA GLY A 43 8.01 7.97 -3.22
C GLY A 43 7.26 6.66 -2.98
N ARG A 44 7.12 6.22 -1.72
CA ARG A 44 6.50 4.92 -1.40
C ARG A 44 4.98 5.06 -1.40
N PRO A 45 4.21 4.30 -2.21
CA PRO A 45 2.76 4.22 -2.08
C PRO A 45 2.35 3.35 -0.87
N PRO A 46 1.08 3.41 -0.42
CA PRO A 46 0.59 2.61 0.71
C PRO A 46 0.78 1.10 0.52
N LEU A 47 0.78 0.63 -0.75
CA LEU A 47 0.98 -0.77 -1.10
C LEU A 47 2.31 -1.32 -0.59
N HIS A 48 3.39 -0.52 -0.57
CA HIS A 48 4.69 -0.93 -0.04
C HIS A 48 4.66 -1.18 1.47
N ALA A 49 3.85 -0.43 2.19
CA ALA A 49 3.68 -0.63 3.63
C ALA A 49 2.89 -1.91 3.90
N ALA A 50 1.81 -2.14 3.16
CA ALA A 50 1.00 -3.36 3.27
C ALA A 50 1.79 -4.62 2.87
N ALA A 51 2.65 -4.54 1.86
CA ALA A 51 3.42 -5.67 1.34
C ALA A 51 4.47 -6.24 2.32
N LYS A 52 4.71 -5.59 3.46
CA LYS A 52 5.60 -6.08 4.53
C LYS A 52 4.98 -7.16 5.43
N GLY A 53 3.70 -7.51 5.25
CA GLY A 53 3.06 -8.55 6.07
C GLY A 53 1.54 -8.56 6.07
N HIS A 54 0.88 -7.61 5.42
CA HIS A 54 -0.56 -7.39 5.56
C HIS A 54 -1.32 -7.78 4.29
N ALA A 55 -1.40 -9.09 4.00
CA ALA A 55 -2.00 -9.63 2.77
C ALA A 55 -3.42 -9.10 2.49
N ARG A 56 -4.26 -8.98 3.53
CA ARG A 56 -5.62 -8.42 3.38
C ARG A 56 -5.63 -6.95 2.99
N LEU A 57 -4.69 -6.15 3.49
CA LEU A 57 -4.51 -4.76 3.08
C LEU A 57 -3.96 -4.66 1.66
N VAL A 58 -3.05 -5.56 1.27
CA VAL A 58 -2.60 -5.68 -0.12
C VAL A 58 -3.82 -5.90 -1.02
N HIS A 59 -4.64 -6.91 -0.73
CA HIS A 59 -5.84 -7.18 -1.51
C HIS A 59 -6.82 -5.99 -1.55
N LEU A 60 -6.99 -5.28 -0.42
CA LEU A 60 -7.84 -4.08 -0.36
C LEU A 60 -7.32 -2.95 -1.26
N LEU A 61 -6.02 -2.66 -1.19
CA LEU A 61 -5.40 -1.59 -1.98
C LEU A 61 -5.41 -1.91 -3.48
N LEU A 62 -5.20 -3.17 -3.85
CA LEU A 62 -5.30 -3.62 -5.24
C LEU A 62 -6.74 -3.47 -5.78
N ARG A 63 -7.76 -3.84 -4.99
CA ARG A 63 -9.17 -3.56 -5.31
C ARG A 63 -9.48 -2.07 -5.43
N ALA A 64 -8.76 -1.24 -4.68
CA ALA A 64 -8.83 0.21 -4.81
C ALA A 64 -8.05 0.77 -6.01
N LYS A 65 -7.48 -0.10 -6.86
CA LYS A 65 -6.66 0.24 -8.04
C LYS A 65 -5.32 0.89 -7.70
N ALA A 66 -4.73 0.54 -6.55
CA ALA A 66 -3.34 0.87 -6.29
C ALA A 66 -2.44 0.23 -7.37
N GLU A 67 -1.47 1.00 -7.88
CA GLU A 67 -0.54 0.52 -8.88
C GLU A 67 0.44 -0.50 -8.28
N VAL A 68 0.39 -1.75 -8.74
CA VAL A 68 1.25 -2.85 -8.28
C VAL A 68 2.72 -2.57 -8.56
N LEU A 69 3.00 -2.00 -9.72
CA LEU A 69 4.36 -1.81 -10.25
C LEU A 69 4.99 -0.48 -9.82
N ALA A 70 4.30 0.33 -9.03
CA ALA A 70 4.84 1.57 -8.51
C ALA A 70 6.15 1.29 -7.75
N GLY A 71 7.21 2.02 -8.10
CA GLY A 71 8.48 2.01 -7.38
C GLY A 71 8.55 3.19 -6.43
N ASP A 72 9.32 3.05 -5.35
CA ASP A 72 9.73 4.21 -4.57
C ASP A 72 10.86 5.00 -5.25
N SER A 73 11.44 5.99 -4.57
CA SER A 73 12.51 6.82 -5.15
C SER A 73 13.74 6.03 -5.62
N GLU A 74 13.95 4.83 -5.07
CA GLU A 74 15.05 3.93 -5.42
C GLU A 74 14.62 2.84 -6.42
N GLY A 75 13.39 2.92 -6.93
CA GLY A 75 12.81 1.92 -7.83
C GLY A 75 12.38 0.63 -7.12
N VAL A 76 12.36 0.60 -5.79
CA VAL A 76 11.93 -0.58 -5.04
C VAL A 76 10.41 -0.67 -5.09
N GLN A 77 9.91 -1.77 -5.66
CA GLN A 77 8.47 -2.12 -5.71
C GLN A 77 8.01 -2.95 -4.50
N ALA A 78 6.70 -3.02 -4.30
CA ALA A 78 6.06 -3.82 -3.24
C ALA A 78 6.50 -5.30 -3.23
N VAL A 79 6.70 -5.90 -4.41
CA VAL A 79 7.15 -7.30 -4.55
C VAL A 79 8.54 -7.55 -3.93
N HIS A 80 9.45 -6.57 -3.96
CA HIS A 80 10.77 -6.72 -3.34
C HIS A 80 10.66 -6.89 -1.82
N TRP A 81 9.75 -6.15 -1.19
CA TRP A 81 9.48 -6.26 0.25
C TRP A 81 8.86 -7.60 0.61
N ALA A 82 7.89 -8.06 -0.17
CA ALA A 82 7.27 -9.36 0.05
C ALA A 82 8.29 -10.51 -0.10
N ALA A 83 9.23 -10.39 -1.05
CA ALA A 83 10.27 -11.39 -1.30
C ALA A 83 11.30 -11.40 -0.16
N ALA A 84 11.77 -10.22 0.24
CA ALA A 84 12.73 -10.05 1.33
C ALA A 84 12.22 -10.59 2.68
N ASN A 85 10.91 -10.55 2.91
CA ASN A 85 10.28 -11.04 4.14
C ASN A 85 9.76 -12.48 4.03
N GLY A 86 9.91 -13.15 2.88
CA GLY A 86 9.45 -14.52 2.68
C GLY A 86 7.94 -14.69 2.80
N LEU A 87 7.17 -13.78 2.20
CA LEU A 87 5.70 -13.73 2.30
C LEU A 87 5.03 -14.26 1.02
N PRO A 88 4.88 -15.58 0.85
CA PRO A 88 4.37 -16.16 -0.39
C PRO A 88 2.93 -15.73 -0.71
N GLU A 89 2.06 -15.58 0.30
CA GLU A 89 0.68 -15.13 0.11
C GLU A 89 0.62 -13.70 -0.46
N VAL A 90 1.44 -12.79 0.05
CA VAL A 90 1.55 -11.42 -0.49
C VAL A 90 2.14 -11.45 -1.90
N MET A 91 3.11 -12.34 -2.15
CA MET A 91 3.70 -12.50 -3.47
C MET A 91 2.67 -12.94 -4.50
N GLU A 92 1.86 -13.93 -4.15
CA GLU A 92 0.79 -14.42 -5.00
C GLU A 92 -0.21 -13.29 -5.31
N LEU A 93 -0.63 -12.52 -4.30
CA LEU A 93 -1.54 -11.39 -4.50
C LEU A 93 -0.97 -10.30 -5.42
N LEU A 94 0.33 -10.00 -5.32
CA LEU A 94 0.97 -8.97 -6.14
C LEU A 94 1.27 -9.46 -7.56
N LEU A 95 1.48 -10.77 -7.77
CA LEU A 95 1.74 -11.34 -9.09
C LEU A 95 0.47 -11.80 -9.81
N ASP A 96 -0.63 -12.00 -9.07
CA ASP A 96 -1.92 -12.37 -9.65
C ASP A 96 -2.53 -11.19 -10.40
N ARG A 97 -2.54 -11.30 -11.74
CA ARG A 97 -3.15 -10.31 -12.63
C ARG A 97 -4.66 -10.17 -12.44
N ARG A 98 -5.33 -11.08 -11.72
CA ARG A 98 -6.74 -10.87 -11.33
C ARG A 98 -6.90 -9.78 -10.29
N ALA A 99 -5.86 -9.46 -9.53
CA ALA A 99 -5.91 -8.38 -8.54
C ALA A 99 -5.87 -6.98 -9.18
N GLU A 100 -5.53 -6.88 -10.48
CA GLU A 100 -5.46 -5.64 -11.26
C GLU A 100 -6.75 -5.30 -12.05
N ALA A 101 -7.76 -6.20 -12.08
CA ALA A 101 -8.97 -6.09 -12.89
C ALA A 101 -10.24 -5.78 -12.07
#